data_AF-A0A421H042-F1
#
_entry.id   AF-A0A421H042-F1
#
_cell.length_a   1.000
_cell.length_b   1.000
_cell.length_c   1.000
_cell.angle_alpha   90.00
_cell.angle_beta   90.00
_cell.angle_gamma   90.00
#
_symmetry.space_group_name_H-M   'P 1'
#
loop_
_entity.id
_entity.type
_entity.pdbx_description
1 polymer ?
#
loop_
_entity_poly.entity_id
_entity_poly.type
_entity_poly.pdbx_seq_one_letter_code
_entity_poly.pdbx_strand_id
1 'polypeptide(L)'
;MILLQTLRKYSRANKEGIFTPRDFLRGATIDISANPSGIDFGNEYRIKLNPADVPVQWVQVFETIDENMVTFMKAARQSLTTLQTEATAALGEANITRGYTCSALGYRSFLQNMRQHSPTTDDHTNSHGLLEKFDLVVEDISYDWKVLDTGQVMAPSDSSYEEAFEFLQNNRSQIRHQLETYNTNLEAFAYISGRCADAMHIKSITCGEGIRVADAIVACEELLKAVVGMTPRGSNGSLPHEMVRFIDTYTQGRSLCIDRTFGLGQDGVYTLPVDWFKW
;
A
#
# COMPACT_ATOMS: atom_id res chain seq x y z
N MET A 1 -1.83 -32.07 -8.04
CA MET A 1 -2.64 -33.30 -7.88
C MET A 1 -2.48 -33.96 -6.50
N ILE A 2 -1.28 -33.93 -5.90
CA ILE A 2 -1.01 -34.44 -4.54
C ILE A 2 -1.73 -33.62 -3.46
N LEU A 3 -1.77 -32.28 -3.56
CA LEU A 3 -2.54 -31.42 -2.64
C LEU A 3 -4.03 -31.84 -2.57
N LEU A 4 -4.67 -32.03 -3.72
CA LEU A 4 -6.04 -32.52 -3.84
C LEU A 4 -6.20 -33.97 -3.35
N GLN A 5 -5.20 -34.84 -3.51
CA GLN A 5 -5.21 -36.21 -3.00
C GLN A 5 -5.01 -36.27 -1.47
N THR A 6 -4.16 -35.42 -0.90
CA THR A 6 -3.94 -35.28 0.54
C THR A 6 -5.18 -34.69 1.20
N LEU A 7 -5.75 -33.62 0.64
CA LEU A 7 -7.03 -33.04 1.07
C LEU A 7 -8.19 -34.06 0.94
N ARG A 8 -8.22 -34.88 -0.12
CA ARG A 8 -9.21 -35.97 -0.30
C ARG A 8 -9.01 -37.15 0.66
N LYS A 9 -7.78 -37.50 1.03
CA LYS A 9 -7.48 -38.56 2.02
C LYS A 9 -8.04 -38.18 3.39
N TYR A 10 -7.92 -36.91 3.79
CA TYR A 10 -8.48 -36.39 5.05
C TYR A 10 -10.00 -36.13 4.97
N SER A 11 -10.53 -35.77 3.80
CA SER A 11 -11.99 -35.67 3.58
C SER A 11 -12.74 -37.00 3.76
N ARG A 12 -12.09 -38.16 3.58
CA ARG A 12 -12.72 -39.46 3.85
C ARG A 12 -12.86 -39.78 5.34
N ALA A 13 -12.12 -39.09 6.21
CA ALA A 13 -12.24 -39.22 7.65
C ALA A 13 -13.37 -38.37 8.25
N ASN A 14 -14.00 -37.48 7.47
CA ASN A 14 -15.00 -36.54 7.96
C ASN A 14 -16.33 -36.71 7.21
N LYS A 15 -17.19 -37.58 7.76
CA LYS A 15 -18.47 -38.00 7.18
C LYS A 15 -19.62 -36.97 7.27
N GLU A 16 -19.35 -35.71 7.58
CA GLU A 16 -20.41 -34.70 7.75
C GLU A 16 -20.22 -33.41 6.92
N GLY A 17 -19.37 -33.47 5.88
CA GLY A 17 -19.60 -32.68 4.67
C GLY A 17 -19.86 -31.18 4.85
N ILE A 18 -18.90 -30.42 5.38
CA ILE A 18 -18.57 -29.03 4.98
C ILE A 18 -17.07 -28.87 5.26
N PHE A 19 -16.26 -28.60 4.23
CA PHE A 19 -14.89 -28.09 4.45
C PHE A 19 -15.01 -26.60 4.74
N THR A 20 -15.02 -26.23 6.02
CA THR A 20 -14.83 -24.85 6.47
C THR A 20 -13.34 -24.65 6.78
N PRO A 21 -12.57 -23.92 5.93
CA PRO A 21 -11.20 -23.52 6.25
C PRO A 21 -11.07 -22.77 7.59
N ARG A 22 -12.21 -22.25 8.11
CA ARG A 22 -12.33 -21.57 9.39
C ARG A 22 -11.84 -22.40 10.58
N ASP A 23 -12.03 -23.72 10.56
CA ASP A 23 -11.72 -24.57 11.71
C ASP A 23 -10.30 -25.15 11.66
N PHE A 24 -9.74 -25.35 10.45
CA PHE A 24 -8.41 -25.94 10.25
C PHE A 24 -7.27 -24.99 10.61
N LEU A 25 -7.49 -23.68 10.49
CA LEU A 25 -6.47 -22.68 10.78
C LEU A 25 -6.81 -21.79 11.97
N ARG A 26 -8.01 -21.93 12.58
CA ARG A 26 -8.48 -21.21 13.79
C ARG A 26 -8.11 -19.70 13.80
N GLY A 27 -8.06 -19.07 12.62
CA GLY A 27 -7.70 -17.66 12.45
C GLY A 27 -6.28 -17.36 11.99
N ALA A 28 -5.40 -18.33 11.74
CA ALA A 28 -4.07 -18.09 11.17
C ALA A 28 -4.14 -17.50 9.75
N THR A 29 -3.28 -16.51 9.46
CA THR A 29 -3.24 -15.82 8.17
C THR A 29 -2.20 -16.49 7.26
N ILE A 30 -2.60 -16.82 6.03
CA ILE A 30 -1.73 -17.41 5.02
C ILE A 30 -1.49 -16.39 3.91
N ASP A 31 -0.22 -16.10 3.65
CA ASP A 31 0.25 -15.30 2.53
C ASP A 31 0.91 -16.20 1.48
N ILE A 32 0.64 -15.93 0.21
CA ILE A 32 1.37 -16.55 -0.90
C ILE A 32 2.64 -15.72 -1.14
N SER A 33 3.80 -16.36 -1.14
CA SER A 33 5.09 -15.66 -1.26
C SER A 33 6.04 -16.38 -2.21
N ALA A 34 6.95 -15.65 -2.86
CA ALA A 34 8.02 -16.26 -3.64
C ALA A 34 9.15 -16.86 -2.78
N ASN A 35 9.15 -16.58 -1.48
CA ASN A 35 10.11 -17.14 -0.52
C ASN A 35 9.70 -18.55 -0.08
N PRO A 36 10.63 -19.41 0.37
CA PRO A 36 10.32 -20.75 0.84
C PRO A 36 9.18 -20.78 1.86
N SER A 37 8.34 -21.81 1.79
CA SER A 37 7.19 -21.96 2.69
C SER A 37 7.66 -22.10 4.14
N GLY A 38 7.00 -21.39 5.05
CA GLY A 38 7.39 -21.34 6.45
C GLY A 38 6.50 -20.45 7.29
N ILE A 39 6.81 -20.36 8.58
CA ILE A 39 6.18 -19.42 9.51
C ILE A 39 7.14 -18.26 9.71
N ASP A 40 6.68 -17.05 9.40
CA ASP A 40 7.45 -15.83 9.64
C ASP A 40 7.15 -15.26 11.02
N PHE A 41 7.98 -15.65 11.98
CA PHE A 41 7.89 -15.18 13.37
C PHE A 41 8.08 -13.66 13.50
N GLY A 42 8.86 -13.04 12.60
CA GLY A 42 9.11 -11.59 12.61
C GLY A 42 7.94 -10.76 12.05
N ASN A 43 7.00 -11.41 11.38
CA ASN A 43 5.85 -10.80 10.75
C ASN A 43 4.53 -11.37 11.30
N GLU A 44 4.33 -11.28 12.63
CA GLU A 44 3.10 -11.74 13.32
C GLU A 44 2.80 -13.23 13.11
N TYR A 45 3.83 -14.07 13.01
CA TYR A 45 3.67 -15.52 12.81
C TYR A 45 2.85 -15.86 11.55
N ARG A 46 2.92 -15.01 10.53
CA ARG A 46 2.22 -15.27 9.25
C ARG A 46 2.77 -16.52 8.59
N ILE A 47 1.87 -17.33 8.06
CA ILE A 47 2.21 -18.53 7.31
C ILE A 47 2.48 -18.08 5.87
N LYS A 48 3.70 -18.28 5.38
CA LYS A 48 4.06 -18.03 3.99
C LYS A 48 4.06 -19.35 3.24
N LEU A 49 3.38 -19.43 2.10
CA LEU A 49 3.41 -20.59 1.22
C LEU A 49 3.95 -20.20 -0.14
N ASN A 50 4.95 -20.94 -0.64
CA ASN A 50 5.47 -20.78 -1.97
C ASN A 50 4.75 -21.69 -2.96
N PRO A 51 4.10 -21.15 -4.01
CA PRO A 51 3.50 -21.95 -5.07
C PRO A 51 4.46 -22.92 -5.76
N ALA A 52 5.76 -22.62 -5.75
CA ALA A 52 6.81 -23.43 -6.36
C ALA A 52 7.30 -24.58 -5.48
N ASP A 53 6.95 -24.59 -4.20
CA ASP A 53 7.35 -25.65 -3.26
C ASP A 53 6.59 -26.95 -3.51
N VAL A 54 7.23 -28.07 -3.20
CA VAL A 54 6.56 -29.38 -3.29
C VAL A 54 5.53 -29.52 -2.17
N PRO A 55 4.37 -30.17 -2.41
CA PRO A 55 3.28 -30.24 -1.43
C PRO A 55 3.65 -30.78 -0.04
N VAL A 56 4.70 -31.59 0.08
CA VAL A 56 5.19 -32.08 1.39
C VAL A 56 5.78 -30.96 2.25
N GLN A 57 6.38 -29.93 1.65
CA GLN A 57 6.92 -28.78 2.38
C GLN A 57 5.78 -27.96 3.00
N TRP A 58 4.65 -27.80 2.29
CA TRP A 58 3.48 -27.13 2.86
C TRP A 58 2.87 -27.92 4.01
N VAL A 59 2.80 -29.26 3.88
CA VAL A 59 2.31 -30.13 4.96
C VAL A 59 3.20 -30.01 6.19
N GLN A 60 4.53 -29.99 6.02
CA GLN A 60 5.47 -29.78 7.13
C GLN A 60 5.23 -28.45 7.83
N VAL A 61 4.97 -27.36 7.08
CA VAL A 61 4.62 -26.07 7.68
C VAL A 61 3.33 -26.16 8.48
N PHE A 62 2.28 -26.78 7.94
CA PHE A 62 1.01 -26.91 8.66
C PHE A 62 1.11 -27.82 9.89
N GLU A 63 1.93 -28.87 9.86
CA GLU A 63 2.16 -29.77 11.00
C GLU A 63 2.89 -29.08 12.16
N THR A 64 3.62 -28.00 11.91
CA THR A 64 4.22 -27.17 12.98
C THR A 64 3.22 -26.24 13.66
N ILE A 65 1.98 -26.15 13.17
CA ILE A 65 0.95 -25.28 13.73
C ILE A 65 0.13 -26.06 14.77
N ASP A 66 0.37 -25.74 16.04
CA ASP A 66 -0.44 -26.25 17.14
C ASP A 66 -1.48 -25.23 17.66
N GLU A 67 -2.35 -25.68 18.55
CA GLU A 67 -3.42 -24.85 19.12
C GLU A 67 -2.88 -23.67 19.95
N ASN A 68 -1.73 -23.85 20.59
CA ASN A 68 -1.09 -22.80 21.37
C ASN A 68 -0.63 -21.68 20.44
N MET A 69 0.05 -22.02 19.35
CA MET A 69 0.55 -21.06 18.38
C MET A 69 -0.61 -20.25 17.80
N VAL A 70 -1.72 -20.88 17.41
CA VAL A 70 -2.88 -20.13 16.91
C VAL A 70 -3.46 -19.18 17.97
N THR A 71 -3.52 -19.62 19.23
CA THR A 71 -3.94 -18.77 20.36
C THR A 71 -3.00 -17.57 20.51
N PHE A 72 -1.68 -17.78 20.42
CA PHE A 72 -0.68 -16.72 20.41
C PHE A 72 -0.86 -15.77 19.23
N MET A 73 -1.08 -16.27 18.01
CA MET A 73 -1.30 -15.42 16.82
C MET A 73 -2.53 -14.52 16.99
N LYS A 74 -3.60 -15.05 17.58
CA LYS A 74 -4.82 -14.28 17.86
C LYS A 74 -4.57 -13.22 18.93
N ALA A 75 -3.93 -13.61 20.03
CA ALA A 75 -3.58 -12.69 21.11
C ALA A 75 -2.62 -11.58 20.65
N ALA A 76 -1.62 -11.91 19.81
CA ALA A 76 -0.68 -10.96 19.23
C ALA A 76 -1.40 -9.91 18.38
N ARG A 77 -2.34 -10.32 17.52
CA ARG A 77 -3.14 -9.41 16.69
C ARG A 77 -4.05 -8.51 17.51
N GLN A 78 -4.78 -9.08 18.48
CA GLN A 78 -5.63 -8.28 19.38
C GLN A 78 -4.79 -7.27 20.16
N SER A 79 -3.64 -7.69 20.69
CA SER A 79 -2.72 -6.81 21.38
C SER A 79 -2.14 -5.73 20.47
N LEU A 80 -1.87 -6.02 19.19
CA LEU A 80 -1.41 -5.02 18.24
C LEU A 80 -2.49 -3.96 17.97
N THR A 81 -3.74 -4.35 17.77
CA THR A 81 -4.86 -3.41 17.61
C THR A 81 -5.01 -2.50 18.82
N THR A 82 -4.89 -3.06 20.04
CA THR A 82 -4.91 -2.27 21.28
C THR A 82 -3.73 -1.29 21.32
N LEU A 83 -2.50 -1.75 21.04
CA LEU A 83 -1.32 -0.88 21.01
C LEU A 83 -1.43 0.25 19.98
N GLN A 84 -1.99 -0.03 18.81
CA GLN A 84 -2.20 0.98 17.78
C GLN A 84 -3.20 2.03 18.25
N THR A 85 -4.29 1.61 18.88
CA THR A 85 -5.29 2.54 19.46
C THR A 85 -4.66 3.41 20.55
N GLU A 86 -3.88 2.82 21.45
CA GLU A 86 -3.19 3.51 22.54
C GLU A 86 -2.13 4.51 22.00
N ALA A 87 -1.35 4.11 21.00
CA ALA A 87 -0.34 4.96 20.36
C ALA A 87 -0.96 6.11 19.57
N THR A 88 -2.03 5.84 18.82
CA THR A 88 -2.82 6.86 18.10
C THR A 88 -3.36 7.91 19.08
N ALA A 89 -3.92 7.48 20.22
CA ALA A 89 -4.40 8.40 21.24
C ALA A 89 -3.25 9.22 21.85
N ALA A 90 -2.09 8.60 22.13
CA ALA A 90 -0.92 9.30 22.67
C ALA A 90 -0.37 10.37 21.72
N LEU A 91 -0.37 10.11 20.40
CA LEU A 91 0.05 11.06 19.37
C LEU A 91 -1.07 11.97 18.85
N GLY A 92 -2.12 12.22 19.64
CA GLY A 92 -3.16 13.20 19.30
C GLY A 92 -4.08 12.77 18.16
N GLU A 93 -4.53 11.51 18.18
CA GLU A 93 -5.39 10.91 17.16
C GLU A 93 -4.72 10.79 15.77
N ALA A 94 -3.38 10.67 15.75
CA ALA A 94 -2.64 10.38 14.54
C ALA A 94 -2.97 8.98 13.99
N ASN A 95 -3.20 8.89 12.69
CA ASN A 95 -3.45 7.62 12.01
C ASN A 95 -2.10 6.95 11.71
N ILE A 96 -1.70 6.03 12.58
CA ILE A 96 -0.43 5.31 12.48
C ILE A 96 -0.66 4.04 11.67
N THR A 97 0.13 3.85 10.62
CA THR A 97 0.08 2.68 9.75
C THR A 97 1.47 2.08 9.58
N ARG A 98 1.51 0.79 9.27
CA ARG A 98 2.75 0.07 9.00
C ARG A 98 3.09 0.17 7.51
N GLY A 99 4.25 0.72 7.20
CA GLY A 99 4.84 0.74 5.87
C GLY A 99 5.33 -0.62 5.40
N TYR A 100 5.64 -0.73 4.11
CA TYR A 100 5.95 -2.01 3.47
C TYR A 100 7.30 -2.60 3.91
N THR A 101 8.25 -1.76 4.31
CA THR A 101 9.59 -2.20 4.69
C THR A 101 9.69 -2.54 6.18
N CYS A 102 8.79 -2.00 6.99
CA CYS A 102 8.78 -2.24 8.43
C CYS A 102 8.37 -3.68 8.76
N SER A 103 9.11 -4.36 9.63
CA SER A 103 8.69 -5.65 10.19
C SER A 103 7.55 -5.49 11.19
N ALA A 104 6.78 -6.54 11.47
CA ALA A 104 5.70 -6.43 12.45
C ALA A 104 6.24 -6.24 13.88
N LEU A 105 7.41 -6.82 14.17
CA LEU A 105 8.12 -6.59 15.43
C LEU A 105 8.59 -5.14 15.56
N GLY A 106 9.21 -4.58 14.53
CA GLY A 106 9.62 -3.16 14.50
C GLY A 106 8.42 -2.24 14.69
N TYR A 107 7.34 -2.48 13.96
CA TYR A 107 6.09 -1.71 14.11
C TYR A 107 5.53 -1.80 15.54
N ARG A 108 5.54 -2.99 16.14
CA ARG A 108 5.09 -3.16 17.53
C ARG A 108 5.96 -2.39 18.52
N SER A 109 7.28 -2.42 18.34
CA SER A 109 8.22 -1.65 19.17
C SER A 109 7.94 -0.15 19.07
N PHE A 110 7.75 0.36 17.85
CA PHE A 110 7.34 1.75 17.62
C PHE A 110 6.09 2.12 18.43
N LEU A 111 5.00 1.34 18.28
CA LEU A 111 3.75 1.60 18.99
C LEU A 111 3.92 1.56 20.51
N GLN A 112 4.76 0.64 21.02
CA GLN A 112 5.07 0.56 22.44
C GLN A 112 5.80 1.81 22.93
N ASN A 113 6.74 2.36 22.15
CA ASN A 113 7.44 3.60 22.48
C ASN A 113 6.45 4.78 22.54
N MET A 114 5.54 4.90 21.58
CA MET A 114 4.52 5.96 21.59
C MET A 114 3.60 5.89 22.80
N ARG A 115 3.23 4.68 23.22
CA ARG A 115 2.36 4.48 24.39
C ARG A 115 3.01 4.89 25.70
N GLN A 116 4.34 4.83 25.82
CA GLN A 116 5.02 5.12 27.10
C GLN A 116 4.72 6.54 27.62
N HIS A 117 4.19 7.43 26.79
CA HIS A 117 3.81 8.79 27.14
C HIS A 117 2.30 9.07 27.03
N SER A 118 1.47 8.03 27.17
CA SER A 118 0.02 8.25 27.31
C SER A 118 -0.23 9.19 28.49
N PRO A 119 -0.88 10.36 28.28
CA PRO A 119 -1.06 11.35 29.32
C PRO A 119 -1.91 10.73 30.42
N THR A 120 -1.29 10.44 31.56
CA THR A 120 -2.02 10.16 32.78
C THR A 120 -2.96 11.34 33.04
N THR A 121 -4.23 11.03 33.26
CA THR A 121 -5.41 11.91 33.30
C THR A 121 -5.38 13.10 34.28
N ASP A 122 -4.23 13.45 34.87
CA ASP A 122 -4.10 14.46 35.93
C ASP A 122 -3.19 15.65 35.62
N ASP A 123 -2.58 15.77 34.43
CA ASP A 123 -1.84 16.99 34.07
C ASP A 123 -2.72 18.01 33.33
N HIS A 124 -3.55 18.70 34.11
CA HIS A 124 -4.37 19.85 33.67
C HIS A 124 -3.57 21.13 33.38
N THR A 125 -2.28 21.02 33.07
CA THR A 125 -1.44 22.17 32.74
C THR A 125 -0.57 21.89 31.52
N ASN A 126 -1.05 22.34 30.36
CA ASN A 126 -0.25 22.69 29.17
C ASN A 126 0.47 21.60 28.35
N SER A 127 0.04 20.34 28.38
CA SER A 127 0.37 19.42 27.27
C SER A 127 -0.63 19.65 26.13
N HIS A 128 -0.35 20.65 25.29
CA HIS A 128 -1.00 20.73 23.98
C HIS A 128 -0.58 19.49 23.18
N GLY A 129 -1.32 18.39 23.34
CA GLY A 129 -1.25 17.25 22.44
C GLY A 129 -1.42 17.72 21.00
N LEU A 130 -0.92 16.94 20.06
CA LEU A 130 -1.09 17.23 18.64
C LEU A 130 -2.59 17.36 18.35
N LEU A 131 -3.08 18.58 18.17
CA LEU A 131 -4.52 18.86 17.94
C LEU A 131 -4.94 18.52 16.50
N GLU A 132 -3.98 18.16 15.66
CA GLU A 132 -4.17 17.89 14.24
C GLU A 132 -3.85 16.42 13.96
N LYS A 133 -4.73 15.78 13.17
CA LYS A 133 -4.60 14.37 12.82
C LYS A 133 -3.56 14.25 11.71
N PHE A 134 -2.46 13.58 12.02
CA PHE A 134 -1.41 13.27 11.07
C PHE A 134 -1.53 11.82 10.59
N ASP A 135 -1.24 11.57 9.32
CA ASP A 135 -1.05 10.22 8.81
C ASP A 135 0.42 9.84 8.92
N LEU A 136 0.73 8.86 9.76
CA LEU A 136 2.09 8.39 10.04
C LEU A 136 2.29 7.00 9.44
N VAL A 137 3.34 6.83 8.64
CA VAL A 137 3.74 5.56 8.03
C VAL A 137 5.07 5.14 8.64
N VAL A 138 5.07 4.03 9.36
CA VAL A 138 6.27 3.50 10.02
C VAL A 138 7.01 2.60 9.06
N GLU A 139 8.25 2.93 8.74
CA GLU A 139 9.16 2.13 7.91
C GLU A 139 10.26 1.47 8.75
N ASP A 140 11.14 0.72 8.11
CA ASP A 140 12.30 0.11 8.79
C ASP A 140 13.26 1.17 9.39
N ILE A 141 14.12 0.74 10.33
CA ILE A 141 15.10 1.59 11.02
C ILE A 141 16.11 2.28 10.09
N SER A 142 16.24 1.79 8.85
CA SER A 142 17.14 2.35 7.85
C SER A 142 16.61 3.64 7.18
N TYR A 143 15.35 3.99 7.43
CA TYR A 143 14.70 5.19 6.90
C TYR A 143 14.80 6.34 7.90
N ASP A 144 14.81 7.56 7.37
CA ASP A 144 14.79 8.79 8.17
C ASP A 144 13.38 9.40 8.24
N TRP A 145 13.17 10.24 9.26
CA TRP A 145 11.97 11.07 9.35
C TRP A 145 11.82 11.97 8.13
N LYS A 146 10.64 11.91 7.49
CA LYS A 146 10.38 12.68 6.27
C LYS A 146 8.90 12.97 6.06
N VAL A 147 8.59 14.19 5.63
CA VAL A 147 7.26 14.52 5.08
C VAL A 147 7.22 14.12 3.60
N LEU A 148 6.26 13.26 3.24
CA LEU A 148 6.06 12.79 1.87
C LEU A 148 5.25 13.80 1.06
N ASP A 149 5.35 13.69 -0.28
CA ASP A 149 4.59 14.52 -1.22
C ASP A 149 3.07 14.33 -1.07
N THR A 150 2.62 13.26 -0.41
CA THR A 150 1.22 12.98 -0.08
C THR A 150 0.72 13.73 1.17
N GLY A 151 1.63 14.37 1.92
CA GLY A 151 1.35 14.92 3.25
C GLY A 151 1.43 13.88 4.38
N GLN A 152 1.67 12.60 4.06
CA GLN A 152 1.96 11.59 5.08
C GLN A 152 3.36 11.81 5.67
N VAL A 153 3.57 11.39 6.91
CA VAL A 153 4.87 11.44 7.57
C VAL A 153 5.45 10.03 7.64
N MET A 154 6.67 9.87 7.16
CA MET A 154 7.44 8.64 7.30
C MET A 154 8.24 8.70 8.60
N ALA A 155 8.21 7.61 9.37
CA ALA A 155 8.93 7.46 10.63
C ALA A 155 9.75 6.15 10.67
N PRO A 156 10.98 6.17 11.20
CA PRO A 156 11.73 4.96 11.54
C PRO A 156 11.04 4.15 12.64
N SER A 157 11.12 2.82 12.57
CA SER A 157 10.46 1.94 13.56
C SER A 157 11.05 1.94 14.97
N ASP A 158 12.25 2.46 15.16
CA ASP A 158 12.93 2.56 16.46
C ASP A 158 12.76 3.93 17.13
N SER A 159 12.00 4.84 16.53
CA SER A 159 11.83 6.20 17.06
C SER A 159 11.15 6.25 18.43
N SER A 160 11.51 7.30 19.18
CA SER A 160 10.91 7.61 20.48
C SER A 160 9.68 8.51 20.35
N TYR A 161 8.89 8.62 21.43
CA TYR A 161 7.75 9.53 21.46
C TYR A 161 8.17 10.99 21.30
N GLU A 162 9.26 11.40 21.95
CA GLU A 162 9.79 12.76 21.89
C GLU A 162 10.21 13.14 20.48
N GLU A 163 10.91 12.24 19.77
CA GLU A 163 11.30 12.45 18.38
C GLU A 163 10.08 12.62 17.47
N ALA A 164 9.06 11.75 17.65
CA ALA A 164 7.83 11.83 16.89
C ALA A 164 7.07 13.14 17.17
N PHE A 165 6.95 13.51 18.44
CA PHE A 165 6.25 14.73 18.84
C PHE A 165 6.96 15.98 18.32
N GLU A 166 8.28 16.07 18.49
CA GLU A 166 9.09 17.20 18.01
C GLU A 166 9.02 17.32 16.49
N PHE A 167 9.16 16.22 15.75
CA PHE A 167 9.11 16.25 14.30
C PHE A 167 7.73 16.70 13.79
N LEU A 168 6.65 16.13 14.32
CA LEU A 168 5.28 16.48 13.93
C LEU A 168 4.94 17.93 14.27
N GLN A 169 5.37 18.41 15.44
CA GLN A 169 5.14 19.80 15.86
C GLN A 169 5.89 20.79 14.96
N ASN A 170 7.17 20.53 14.67
CA ASN A 170 8.03 21.41 13.87
C ASN A 170 7.63 21.45 12.39
N ASN A 171 7.11 20.33 11.85
CA ASN A 171 6.78 20.21 10.43
C ASN A 171 5.29 20.40 10.12
N ARG A 172 4.48 20.79 11.11
CA ARG A 172 3.02 20.90 11.00
C ARG A 172 2.55 21.70 9.78
N SER A 173 3.12 22.88 9.55
CA SER A 173 2.76 23.75 8.41
C SER A 173 3.13 23.11 7.07
N GLN A 174 4.29 22.46 6.99
CA GLN A 174 4.74 21.77 5.79
C GLN A 174 3.84 20.56 5.47
N ILE A 175 3.50 19.75 6.48
CA ILE A 175 2.62 18.59 6.33
C ILE A 175 1.27 19.03 5.76
N ARG A 176 0.67 20.06 6.35
CA ARG A 176 -0.60 20.61 5.89
C ARG A 176 -0.51 21.13 4.45
N HIS A 177 0.53 21.91 4.14
CA HIS A 177 0.72 22.43 2.79
C HIS A 177 0.89 21.32 1.75
N GLN A 178 1.63 20.25 2.08
CA GLN A 178 1.80 19.11 1.19
C GLN A 178 0.49 18.34 1.00
N LEU A 179 -0.28 18.12 2.06
CA LEU A 179 -1.59 17.47 1.97
C LEU A 179 -2.57 18.28 1.11
N GLU A 180 -2.64 19.60 1.29
CA GLU A 180 -3.48 20.50 0.48
C GLU A 180 -3.06 20.47 -1.00
N THR A 181 -1.74 20.50 -1.27
CA THR A 181 -1.18 20.41 -2.62
C THR A 181 -1.48 19.06 -3.26
N TYR A 182 -1.32 17.96 -2.51
CA TYR A 182 -1.62 16.62 -2.98
C TYR A 182 -3.09 16.44 -3.34
N ASN A 183 -4.01 16.91 -2.50
CA ASN A 183 -5.45 16.86 -2.78
C ASN A 183 -5.81 17.69 -4.03
N THR A 184 -5.22 18.88 -4.17
CA THR A 184 -5.39 19.70 -5.38
C THR A 184 -4.89 18.97 -6.63
N ASN A 185 -3.75 18.29 -6.53
CA ASN A 185 -3.22 17.48 -7.63
C ASN A 185 -4.11 16.28 -7.95
N LEU A 186 -4.71 15.62 -6.95
CA LEU A 186 -5.66 14.53 -7.20
C LEU A 186 -6.90 15.00 -7.96
N GLU A 187 -7.45 16.16 -7.59
CA GLU A 187 -8.59 16.77 -8.31
C GLU A 187 -8.21 17.17 -9.74
N ALA A 188 -7.06 17.82 -9.92
CA ALA A 188 -6.54 18.19 -11.23
C ALA A 188 -6.28 16.97 -12.10
N PHE A 189 -5.70 15.90 -11.52
CA PHE A 189 -5.48 14.63 -12.20
C PHE A 189 -6.80 13.99 -12.62
N ALA A 190 -7.78 13.89 -11.73
CA ALA A 190 -9.11 13.35 -12.06
C ALA A 190 -9.77 14.13 -13.20
N TYR A 191 -9.64 15.45 -13.21
CA TYR A 191 -10.16 16.31 -14.27
C TYR A 191 -9.46 16.06 -15.63
N ILE A 192 -8.13 16.12 -15.68
CA ILE A 192 -7.40 15.98 -16.95
C ILE A 192 -7.47 14.54 -17.49
N SER A 193 -7.34 13.55 -16.60
CA SER A 193 -7.43 12.12 -16.96
C SER A 193 -8.80 11.76 -17.52
N GLY A 194 -9.88 12.32 -16.95
CA GLY A 194 -11.24 12.18 -17.49
C GLY A 194 -11.38 12.76 -18.89
N ARG A 195 -10.85 13.97 -19.13
CA ARG A 195 -10.86 14.58 -20.48
C ARG A 195 -10.06 13.78 -21.50
N CYS A 196 -8.92 13.23 -21.13
CA CYS A 196 -8.16 12.32 -21.98
C CYS A 196 -8.95 11.05 -22.26
N ALA A 197 -9.60 10.48 -21.24
CA ALA A 197 -10.40 9.28 -21.38
C ALA A 197 -11.55 9.48 -22.37
N ASP A 198 -12.26 10.61 -22.26
CA ASP A 198 -13.33 10.99 -23.18
C ASP A 198 -12.83 11.21 -24.60
N ALA A 199 -11.72 11.95 -24.76
CA ALA A 199 -11.15 12.28 -26.07
C ALA A 199 -10.60 11.05 -26.83
N MET A 200 -10.08 10.07 -26.10
CA MET A 200 -9.53 8.83 -26.68
C MET A 200 -10.55 7.67 -26.69
N HIS A 201 -11.76 7.88 -26.18
CA HIS A 201 -12.78 6.84 -26.00
C HIS A 201 -12.27 5.61 -25.21
N ILE A 202 -11.51 5.85 -24.14
CA ILE A 202 -10.99 4.82 -23.23
C ILE A 202 -11.77 4.86 -21.90
N LYS A 203 -11.73 3.76 -21.14
CA LYS A 203 -12.56 3.60 -19.93
C LYS A 203 -12.11 4.49 -18.78
N SER A 204 -10.80 4.57 -18.54
CA SER A 204 -10.23 5.36 -17.44
C SER A 204 -8.72 5.49 -17.61
N ILE A 205 -8.16 6.58 -17.07
CA ILE A 205 -6.71 6.72 -16.89
C ILE A 205 -6.41 6.74 -15.38
N THR A 206 -5.48 5.91 -14.94
CA THR A 206 -5.03 5.84 -13.53
C THR A 206 -3.57 6.24 -13.40
N CYS A 207 -3.16 6.58 -12.18
CA CYS A 207 -1.76 6.84 -11.83
C CYS A 207 -1.17 5.57 -11.18
N GLY A 208 -0.03 5.11 -11.68
CA GLY A 208 0.68 3.95 -11.16
C GLY A 208 1.33 4.22 -9.80
N GLU A 209 1.63 3.14 -9.08
CA GLU A 209 2.28 3.21 -7.77
C GLU A 209 3.68 3.84 -7.88
N GLY A 210 4.00 4.77 -6.98
CA GLY A 210 5.29 5.45 -6.97
C GLY A 210 5.50 6.47 -8.11
N ILE A 211 4.46 6.80 -8.86
CA ILE A 211 4.44 7.96 -9.76
C ILE A 211 3.89 9.17 -8.98
N ARG A 212 4.58 10.30 -9.05
CA ARG A 212 4.06 11.54 -8.46
C ARG A 212 2.87 12.01 -9.30
N VAL A 213 1.75 12.32 -8.64
CA VAL A 213 0.51 12.76 -9.31
C VAL A 213 0.76 13.99 -10.18
N ALA A 214 1.62 14.93 -9.75
CA ALA A 214 2.00 16.09 -10.55
C ALA A 214 2.64 15.71 -11.90
N ASP A 215 3.49 14.69 -11.94
CA ASP A 215 4.10 14.22 -13.18
C ASP A 215 3.06 13.51 -14.07
N ALA A 216 2.13 12.76 -13.46
CA ALA A 216 1.02 12.14 -14.19
C ALA A 216 0.05 13.15 -14.79
N ILE A 217 -0.20 14.28 -14.12
CA ILE A 217 -0.96 15.42 -14.68
C ILE A 217 -0.30 15.90 -15.97
N VAL A 218 1.01 16.19 -15.93
CA VAL A 218 1.75 16.67 -17.11
C VAL A 218 1.68 15.64 -18.24
N ALA A 219 1.86 14.35 -17.93
CA ALA A 219 1.73 13.27 -18.92
C ALA A 219 0.33 13.23 -19.56
N CYS A 220 -0.73 13.44 -18.79
CA CYS A 220 -2.10 13.57 -19.30
C CYS A 220 -2.31 14.86 -20.12
N GLU A 221 -1.76 15.99 -19.71
CA GLU A 221 -1.86 17.25 -20.45
C GLU A 221 -1.23 17.14 -21.84
N GLU A 222 -0.03 16.57 -21.93
CA GLU A 222 0.63 16.31 -23.21
C GLU A 222 -0.16 15.31 -24.06
N LEU A 223 -0.80 14.32 -23.42
CA LEU A 223 -1.60 13.32 -24.13
C LEU A 223 -2.84 13.98 -24.74
N LEU A 224 -3.51 14.84 -23.96
CA LEU A 224 -4.67 15.59 -24.43
C LEU A 224 -4.31 16.53 -25.58
N LYS A 225 -3.18 17.26 -25.50
CA LYS A 225 -2.69 18.13 -26.57
C LYS A 225 -2.50 17.34 -27.87
N ALA A 226 -1.92 16.15 -27.75
CA ALA A 226 -1.60 15.32 -28.89
C ALA A 226 -2.85 14.66 -29.52
N VAL A 227 -3.83 14.26 -28.71
CA VAL A 227 -5.10 13.65 -29.17
C VAL A 227 -6.06 14.69 -29.75
N VAL A 228 -6.18 15.87 -29.12
CA VAL A 228 -7.11 16.93 -29.54
C VAL A 228 -6.51 17.80 -30.67
N GLY A 229 -5.25 17.58 -31.05
CA GLY A 229 -4.59 18.33 -32.12
C GLY A 229 -4.28 19.79 -31.76
N MET A 230 -4.13 20.09 -30.46
CA MET A 230 -3.69 21.41 -30.00
C MET A 230 -2.16 21.53 -30.06
N THR A 231 -1.60 21.43 -31.26
CA THR A 231 -0.35 22.09 -31.60
C THR A 231 -0.64 23.18 -32.63
N PRO A 232 -0.12 24.42 -32.45
CA PRO A 232 -0.12 25.37 -33.55
C PRO A 232 0.65 24.74 -34.71
N ARG A 233 0.06 24.80 -35.92
CA ARG A 233 0.69 24.34 -37.17
C ARG A 233 2.12 24.88 -37.25
N GLY A 234 3.13 24.05 -36.93
CA GLY A 234 4.53 24.47 -37.05
C GLY A 234 5.61 23.81 -36.18
N SER A 235 5.33 22.87 -35.27
CA SER A 235 6.40 22.15 -34.55
C SER A 235 6.53 20.69 -35.01
N ASN A 236 7.77 20.25 -35.22
CA ASN A 236 8.17 18.88 -35.57
C ASN A 236 7.97 17.87 -34.41
N GLY A 237 6.90 18.00 -33.63
CA GLY A 237 6.61 17.20 -32.44
C GLY A 237 5.18 16.66 -32.41
N SER A 238 4.59 16.39 -33.57
CA SER A 238 3.35 15.63 -33.65
C SER A 238 3.62 14.16 -33.32
N LEU A 239 2.81 13.54 -32.46
CA LEU A 239 2.77 12.08 -32.30
C LEU A 239 2.87 11.43 -33.69
N PRO A 240 3.77 10.45 -33.90
CA PRO A 240 3.81 9.70 -35.15
C PRO A 240 2.39 9.20 -35.48
N HIS A 241 1.94 9.34 -36.72
CA HIS A 241 0.61 8.86 -37.15
C HIS A 241 0.35 7.40 -36.72
N GLU A 242 1.41 6.60 -36.57
CA GLU A 242 1.36 5.23 -36.06
C GLU A 242 0.91 5.14 -34.58
N MET A 243 1.33 6.08 -33.71
CA MET A 243 0.88 6.13 -32.32
C MET A 243 -0.59 6.55 -32.19
N VAL A 244 -1.05 7.50 -33.01
CA VAL A 244 -2.47 7.89 -33.05
C VAL A 244 -3.33 6.70 -33.48
N ARG A 245 -2.91 5.99 -34.54
CA ARG A 245 -3.59 4.77 -34.99
C ARG A 245 -3.53 3.65 -33.95
N PHE A 246 -2.43 3.54 -33.21
CA PHE A 246 -2.28 2.57 -32.13
C PHE A 246 -3.23 2.86 -30.97
N ILE A 247 -3.31 4.12 -30.54
CA ILE A 247 -4.25 4.57 -29.51
C ILE A 247 -5.68 4.25 -29.93
N ASP A 248 -6.11 4.68 -31.12
CA ASP A 248 -7.48 4.44 -31.61
C ASP A 248 -7.81 2.95 -31.76
N THR A 249 -6.87 2.12 -32.23
CA THR A 249 -7.15 0.71 -32.54
C THR A 249 -7.05 -0.18 -31.31
N TYR A 250 -6.12 0.08 -30.39
CA TYR A 250 -5.79 -0.85 -29.32
C TYR A 250 -6.25 -0.40 -27.93
N THR A 251 -6.56 0.88 -27.73
CA THR A 251 -6.95 1.39 -26.39
C THR A 251 -8.45 1.62 -26.24
N GLN A 252 -9.23 1.60 -27.32
CA GLN A 252 -10.67 1.82 -27.29
C GLN A 252 -11.37 0.89 -26.28
N GLY A 253 -12.10 1.48 -25.33
CA GLY A 253 -12.81 0.75 -24.27
C GLY A 253 -11.93 0.08 -23.20
N ARG A 254 -10.61 0.29 -23.22
CA ARG A 254 -9.66 -0.24 -22.21
C ARG A 254 -9.27 0.84 -21.21
N SER A 255 -8.61 0.44 -20.13
CA SER A 255 -8.02 1.37 -19.16
C SER A 255 -6.54 1.57 -19.46
N LEU A 256 -6.03 2.76 -19.16
CA LEU A 256 -4.63 3.12 -19.26
C LEU A 256 -4.10 3.52 -17.88
N CYS A 257 -2.85 3.18 -17.59
CA CYS A 257 -2.15 3.53 -16.37
C CYS A 257 -0.89 4.32 -16.73
N ILE A 258 -0.70 5.49 -16.13
CA ILE A 258 0.56 6.23 -16.22
C ILE A 258 1.55 5.59 -15.26
N ASP A 259 2.63 5.05 -15.79
CA ASP A 259 3.61 4.26 -15.04
C ASP A 259 5.04 4.58 -15.53
N ARG A 260 6.06 3.85 -15.10
CA ARG A 260 7.45 3.98 -15.57
C ARG A 260 7.74 3.17 -16.82
N THR A 261 6.85 2.25 -17.20
CA THR A 261 7.08 1.29 -18.27
C THR A 261 5.97 1.32 -19.30
N PHE A 262 6.32 1.00 -20.54
CA PHE A 262 5.35 0.82 -21.63
C PHE A 262 5.01 -0.66 -21.77
N GLY A 263 3.72 -0.99 -21.82
CA GLY A 263 3.29 -2.38 -21.93
C GLY A 263 1.78 -2.59 -21.85
N LEU A 264 1.39 -3.86 -21.90
CA LEU A 264 0.02 -4.32 -21.65
C LEU A 264 0.06 -5.30 -20.48
N GLY A 265 -0.60 -4.94 -19.39
CA GLY A 265 -0.76 -5.79 -18.22
C GLY A 265 -1.62 -7.02 -18.51
N GLN A 266 -1.47 -8.06 -17.70
CA GLN A 266 -2.29 -9.28 -17.78
C GLN A 266 -3.77 -9.02 -17.47
N ASP A 267 -4.04 -7.95 -16.74
CA ASP A 267 -5.37 -7.40 -16.45
C ASP A 267 -5.98 -6.62 -17.64
N GLY A 268 -5.23 -6.49 -18.74
CA GLY A 268 -5.66 -5.77 -19.94
C GLY A 268 -5.50 -4.26 -19.85
N VAL A 269 -4.82 -3.73 -18.82
CA VAL A 269 -4.53 -2.31 -18.65
C VAL A 269 -3.24 -1.96 -19.40
N TYR A 270 -3.29 -0.93 -20.26
CA TYR A 270 -2.09 -0.43 -20.93
C TYR A 270 -1.30 0.47 -20.01
N THR A 271 0.02 0.31 -19.94
CA THR A 271 0.89 1.23 -19.21
C THR A 271 1.57 2.20 -20.17
N LEU A 272 1.56 3.48 -19.82
CA LEU A 272 2.20 4.56 -20.56
C LEU A 272 3.30 5.18 -19.67
N PRO A 273 4.57 5.24 -20.13
CA PRO A 273 5.65 5.88 -19.39
C PRO A 273 5.30 7.33 -19.05
N VAL A 274 5.49 7.78 -17.81
CA VAL A 274 5.17 9.13 -17.36
C VAL A 274 5.90 10.23 -18.14
N ASP A 275 7.03 9.90 -18.75
CA ASP A 275 7.88 10.80 -19.52
C ASP A 275 7.85 10.54 -21.03
N TRP A 276 6.83 9.82 -21.53
CA TRP A 276 6.69 9.43 -22.94
C TRP A 276 6.83 10.58 -23.94
N PHE A 277 6.48 11.81 -23.53
CA PHE A 277 6.52 13.02 -24.36
C PHE A 277 7.91 13.68 -24.46
N LYS A 278 8.92 13.17 -23.75
CA LYS A 278 10.29 13.71 -23.77
C LYS A 278 11.18 13.10 -24.86
N TRP A 279 10.65 12.17 -25.66
CA TRP A 279 11.38 11.33 -26.61
C TRP A 279 10.99 11.63 -28.05
#